data_AF-A0A432UVA1-F1
#
_entry.id   AF-A0A432UVA1-F1
#
_cell.length_a   1.000
_cell.length_b   1.000
_cell.length_c   1.000
_cell.angle_alpha   90.00
_cell.angle_beta   90.00
_cell.angle_gamma   90.00
#
_symmetry.space_group_name_H-M   'P 1'
#
loop_
_entity.id
_entity.type
_entity.pdbx_description
1 polymer ?
#
loop_
_entity_poly.entity_id
_entity_poly.type
_entity_poly.pdbx_seq_one_letter_code
_entity_poly.pdbx_strand_id
1 'polypeptide(L)'
;MTTIIINHTNSAVIAEKLARRLKLPIKMAADSSTQFILYLTNEGISLQHNTQPLPSPVQVDFTFGKAAYRRGQSEMLAKAIGLNKRKNLQVVDTTAGLGRDAFVLATLGCKVTLIERHPLIHLLLSNGI
;
A
#
# COMPACT_ATOMS: atom_id res chain seq x y z
N MET A 1 14.45 12.47 -12.07
CA MET A 1 13.14 12.89 -11.53
C MET A 1 12.14 11.80 -11.87
N THR A 2 11.46 11.20 -10.88
CA THR A 2 10.51 10.11 -11.14
C THR A 2 9.16 10.68 -11.57
N THR A 3 8.76 10.39 -12.81
CA THR A 3 7.48 10.86 -13.36
C THR A 3 6.39 9.84 -13.04
N ILE A 4 5.35 10.30 -12.36
CA ILE A 4 4.19 9.49 -11.97
C ILE A 4 2.94 10.19 -12.48
N ILE A 5 2.07 9.45 -13.16
CA ILE A 5 0.81 9.98 -13.66
C ILE A 5 -0.37 9.36 -12.94
N ILE A 6 -1.47 10.09 -12.85
CA ILE A 6 -2.77 9.58 -12.43
C ILE A 6 -3.58 9.21 -13.66
N ASN A 7 -3.98 7.94 -13.76
CA ASN A 7 -4.89 7.42 -14.77
C ASN A 7 -6.19 6.97 -14.09
N HIS A 8 -7.34 7.42 -14.58
CA HIS A 8 -8.64 7.12 -13.99
C HIS A 8 -9.68 6.79 -15.05
N THR A 9 -10.62 5.89 -14.72
CA THR A 9 -11.71 5.49 -15.63
C THR A 9 -13.02 6.20 -15.33
N ASN A 10 -13.34 6.55 -14.07
CA ASN A 10 -14.63 7.20 -13.74
C ASN A 10 -14.63 8.11 -12.49
N SER A 11 -13.46 8.60 -12.06
CA SER A 11 -13.30 9.28 -10.77
C SER A 11 -12.54 10.61 -10.87
N ALA A 12 -12.98 11.52 -11.74
CA ALA A 12 -12.31 12.80 -12.02
C ALA A 12 -12.09 13.66 -10.75
N VAL A 13 -13.11 13.80 -9.89
CA VAL A 13 -13.01 14.58 -8.64
C VAL A 13 -11.96 14.01 -7.69
N ILE A 14 -11.90 12.68 -7.55
CA ILE A 14 -10.92 12.01 -6.70
C ILE A 14 -9.52 12.16 -7.31
N ALA A 15 -9.40 11.97 -8.62
CA ALA A 15 -8.15 12.13 -9.35
C ALA A 15 -7.57 13.54 -9.16
N GLU A 16 -8.39 14.59 -9.27
CA GLU A 16 -7.98 15.98 -9.03
C GLU A 16 -7.52 16.23 -7.59
N LYS A 17 -8.27 15.73 -6.61
CA LYS A 17 -7.91 15.86 -5.19
C LYS A 17 -6.57 15.17 -4.90
N LEU A 18 -6.36 13.98 -5.45
CA LEU A 18 -5.14 13.21 -5.31
C LEU A 18 -3.97 13.85 -6.06
N ALA A 19 -4.18 14.35 -7.27
CA ALA A 19 -3.19 15.09 -8.05
C ALA A 19 -2.67 16.30 -7.28
N ARG A 20 -3.57 17.12 -6.71
CA ARG A 20 -3.20 18.28 -5.88
C ARG A 20 -2.43 17.87 -4.63
N ARG A 21 -2.91 16.84 -3.92
CA ARG A 21 -2.28 16.37 -2.67
C ARG A 21 -0.89 15.78 -2.90
N LEU A 22 -0.72 15.00 -3.97
CA LEU A 22 0.51 14.28 -4.29
C LEU A 22 1.46 15.08 -5.20
N LYS A 23 1.00 16.22 -5.72
CA LYS A 23 1.72 17.05 -6.72
C LYS A 23 2.07 16.26 -7.97
N LEU A 24 1.12 15.47 -8.47
CA LEU A 24 1.28 14.60 -9.64
C LEU A 24 0.43 15.07 -10.82
N PRO A 25 0.93 14.97 -12.06
CA PRO A 25 0.13 15.21 -13.25
C PRO A 25 -0.96 14.13 -13.43
N ILE A 26 -2.11 14.53 -13.98
CA ILE A 26 -3.14 13.61 -14.49
C ILE A 26 -2.88 13.43 -15.98
N LYS A 27 -2.78 12.17 -16.44
CA LYS A 27 -2.67 11.83 -17.87
C LYS A 27 -3.46 10.58 -18.18
N MET A 28 -4.13 10.57 -19.33
CA MET A 28 -4.89 9.41 -19.80
C MET A 28 -4.00 8.28 -20.33
N ALA A 29 -2.77 8.61 -20.74
CA ALA A 29 -1.80 7.65 -21.27
C ALA A 29 -0.39 7.98 -20.77
N ALA A 30 0.43 6.94 -20.62
CA ALA A 30 1.85 7.06 -20.33
C ALA A 30 2.63 7.48 -21.58
N ASP A 31 3.66 8.29 -21.38
CA ASP A 31 4.66 8.63 -22.39
C ASP A 31 6.02 7.98 -22.05
N SER A 32 7.02 8.18 -22.92
CA SER A 32 8.37 7.65 -22.73
C SER A 32 9.07 8.16 -21.46
N SER A 33 8.59 9.25 -20.85
CA SER A 33 9.14 9.82 -19.61
C SER A 33 8.46 9.28 -18.35
N THR A 34 7.33 8.60 -18.49
CA THR A 34 6.50 8.11 -17.39
C THR A 34 7.15 6.87 -16.80
N GLN A 35 7.53 6.92 -15.52
CA GLN A 35 8.14 5.78 -14.81
C GLN A 35 7.09 4.96 -14.07
N PHE A 36 6.09 5.61 -13.47
CA PHE A 36 5.01 4.90 -12.78
C PHE A 36 3.64 5.47 -13.16
N ILE A 37 2.64 4.62 -13.04
CA ILE A 37 1.23 4.95 -13.27
C ILE A 37 0.46 4.61 -12.00
N LEU A 38 -0.24 5.60 -11.44
CA LEU A 38 -1.21 5.43 -10.37
C LEU A 38 -2.59 5.28 -11.01
N TYR A 39 -3.14 4.07 -10.96
CA TYR A 39 -4.48 3.77 -11.48
C TYR A 39 -5.53 4.00 -10.40
N LEU A 40 -6.61 4.68 -10.78
CA LEU A 40 -7.82 4.87 -9.99
C LEU A 40 -8.98 4.23 -10.77
N THR A 41 -9.29 2.99 -10.44
CA THR A 41 -10.34 2.22 -11.10
C THR A 41 -11.44 1.87 -10.11
N ASN A 42 -12.46 1.14 -10.56
CA ASN A 42 -13.53 0.69 -9.67
C ASN A 42 -13.04 -0.40 -8.70
N GLU A 43 -11.95 -1.07 -9.05
CA GLU A 43 -11.29 -2.12 -8.26
C GLU A 43 -10.37 -1.55 -7.15
N GLY A 44 -10.10 -0.24 -7.18
CA GLY A 44 -9.32 0.47 -6.16
C GLY A 44 -8.16 1.27 -6.72
N ILE A 45 -7.17 1.54 -5.85
CA ILE A 45 -5.97 2.31 -6.20
C ILE A 45 -4.78 1.37 -6.31
N SER A 46 -4.09 1.40 -7.45
CA SER A 46 -2.89 0.58 -7.68
C SER A 46 -1.76 1.38 -8.34
N LEU A 47 -0.52 0.96 -8.10
CA LEU A 47 0.69 1.56 -8.67
C LEU A 47 1.41 0.56 -9.57
N GLN A 48 1.69 0.93 -10.80
CA GLN A 48 2.42 0.10 -11.75
C GLN A 48 3.69 0.80 -12.23
N HIS A 49 4.78 0.05 -12.35
CA HIS A 49 5.99 0.52 -13.00
C HIS A 49 5.83 0.40 -14.53
N ASN A 50 6.10 1.48 -15.25
CA ASN A 50 5.96 1.57 -16.70
C ASN A 50 7.24 1.07 -17.39
N THR A 51 7.49 -0.23 -17.31
CA THR A 51 8.61 -0.92 -17.96
C THR A 51 8.14 -2.04 -18.85
N GLN A 52 9.02 -2.53 -19.72
CA GLN A 52 8.79 -3.74 -20.49
C GLN A 52 9.69 -4.88 -19.99
N PRO A 53 9.13 -6.06 -19.61
CA PRO A 53 7.70 -6.37 -19.55
C PRO A 53 6.98 -5.58 -18.45
N LEU A 54 5.69 -5.31 -18.66
CA LEU A 54 4.83 -4.62 -17.69
C LEU A 54 4.58 -5.54 -16.48
N PRO A 55 5.03 -5.16 -15.27
CA PRO A 55 4.72 -5.92 -14.07
C PRO A 55 3.24 -5.76 -13.69
N SER A 56 2.71 -6.71 -12.91
CA SER A 56 1.39 -6.55 -12.30
C SER A 56 1.34 -5.30 -11.42
N PRO A 57 0.24 -4.51 -11.45
CA PRO A 57 0.06 -3.40 -10.54
C PRO A 57 0.14 -3.83 -9.08
N VAL A 58 0.72 -2.99 -8.25
CA VAL A 58 0.79 -3.16 -6.79
C VAL A 58 -0.41 -2.47 -6.17
N GLN A 59 -1.27 -3.26 -5.52
CA GLN A 59 -2.39 -2.80 -4.72
C GLN A 59 -2.27 -3.42 -3.32
N VAL A 60 -2.70 -2.68 -2.29
CA VAL A 60 -2.82 -3.23 -0.93
C VAL A 60 -4.22 -3.80 -0.79
N ASP A 61 -4.28 -5.10 -0.50
CA ASP A 61 -5.52 -5.83 -0.25
C ASP A 61 -5.27 -6.83 0.90
N PHE A 62 -6.01 -6.68 1.98
CA PHE A 62 -5.97 -7.57 3.15
C PHE A 62 -7.12 -8.60 3.17
N THR A 63 -8.04 -8.54 2.19
CA THR A 63 -9.24 -9.37 2.11
C THR A 63 -9.01 -10.67 1.30
N PHE A 64 -8.22 -10.62 0.23
CA PHE A 64 -7.93 -11.79 -0.62
C PHE A 64 -6.43 -12.17 -0.64
N GLY A 65 -6.11 -13.44 -0.34
CA GLY A 65 -4.92 -14.17 -0.83
C GLY A 65 -3.49 -13.63 -0.53
N LYS A 66 -2.62 -14.48 0.02
CA LYS A 66 -1.21 -14.24 0.45
C LYS A 66 -0.98 -13.42 1.72
N ALA A 67 -1.76 -12.39 2.03
CA ALA A 67 -1.70 -11.73 3.35
C ALA A 67 -2.16 -12.69 4.47
N ALA A 68 -3.13 -13.55 4.17
CA ALA A 68 -3.62 -14.60 5.07
C ALA A 68 -2.72 -15.86 5.14
N TYR A 69 -1.75 -16.03 4.23
CA TYR A 69 -0.95 -17.27 4.08
C TYR A 69 0.50 -17.08 4.56
N ARG A 70 0.72 -16.49 5.74
CA ARG A 70 2.06 -16.34 6.34
C ARG A 70 2.16 -16.84 7.78
N ARG A 71 1.58 -18.02 8.05
CA ARG A 71 1.58 -18.67 9.38
C ARG A 71 2.98 -18.92 9.98
N GLY A 72 4.02 -19.09 9.15
CA GLY A 72 5.40 -19.28 9.65
C GLY A 72 6.09 -17.97 10.06
N GLN A 73 5.87 -16.88 9.32
CA GLN A 73 6.43 -15.56 9.65
C GLN A 73 5.75 -14.97 10.89
N SER A 74 4.47 -15.29 11.12
CA SER A 74 3.75 -14.85 12.31
C SER A 74 4.36 -15.38 13.60
N GLU A 75 4.97 -16.56 13.62
CA GLU A 75 5.59 -17.10 14.84
C GLU A 75 6.87 -16.34 15.21
N MET A 76 7.73 -16.06 14.22
CA MET A 76 8.95 -15.28 14.45
C MET A 76 8.63 -13.84 14.88
N LEU A 77 7.66 -13.19 14.24
CA LEU A 77 7.19 -11.87 14.64
C LEU A 77 6.60 -11.88 16.05
N ALA A 78 5.74 -12.85 16.37
CA ALA A 78 5.16 -12.98 17.71
C ALA A 78 6.22 -13.16 18.81
N LYS A 79 7.26 -13.97 18.55
CA LYS A 79 8.40 -14.13 19.46
C LYS A 79 9.20 -12.83 19.60
N ALA A 80 9.49 -12.15 18.48
CA ALA A 80 10.28 -10.93 18.48
C ALA A 80 9.65 -9.80 19.30
N ILE A 81 8.32 -9.68 19.27
CA ILE A 81 7.60 -8.66 20.05
C ILE A 81 7.15 -9.13 21.44
N GLY A 82 7.40 -10.40 21.79
CA GLY A 82 7.10 -10.96 23.12
C GLY A 82 5.64 -11.33 23.36
N LEU A 83 4.88 -11.66 22.30
CA LEU A 83 3.47 -12.10 22.42
C LEU A 83 3.31 -13.41 23.20
N ASN A 84 4.36 -14.23 23.29
CA ASN A 84 4.38 -15.43 24.14
C ASN A 84 4.36 -15.11 25.65
N LYS A 85 4.67 -13.87 26.04
CA LYS A 85 4.74 -13.42 27.43
C LYS A 85 3.67 -12.38 27.79
N ARG A 86 3.13 -11.66 26.81
CA ARG A 86 2.18 -10.55 27.00
C ARG A 86 1.12 -10.58 25.92
N LYS A 87 -0.13 -10.26 26.27
CA LYS A 87 -1.25 -10.12 25.33
C LYS A 87 -1.56 -8.64 25.07
N ASN A 88 -2.32 -8.36 24.02
CA ASN A 88 -2.87 -7.03 23.70
C ASN A 88 -1.80 -5.93 23.59
N LEU A 89 -0.68 -6.24 22.94
CA LEU A 89 0.41 -5.28 22.76
C LEU A 89 -0.04 -4.10 21.88
N GLN A 90 0.44 -2.91 22.23
CA GLN A 90 0.38 -1.75 21.36
C GLN A 90 1.72 -1.65 20.62
N VAL A 91 1.67 -1.69 19.29
CA VAL A 91 2.86 -1.69 18.43
C VAL A 91 2.85 -0.45 17.55
N VAL A 92 4.00 0.20 17.41
CA VAL A 92 4.21 1.27 16.43
C VAL A 92 5.14 0.74 15.36
N ASP A 93 4.63 0.59 14.14
CA ASP A 93 5.44 0.26 12.97
C ASP A 93 5.83 1.56 12.27
N THR A 94 7.10 1.93 12.41
CA THR A 94 7.66 3.18 11.87
C THR A 94 8.02 3.09 10.39
N THR A 95 7.80 1.93 9.78
CA THR A 95 8.22 1.56 8.42
C THR A 95 7.10 0.77 7.73
N ALA A 96 5.86 1.26 7.85
CA ALA A 96 4.66 0.50 7.53
C ALA A 96 4.68 -0.11 6.12
N GLY A 97 5.19 0.62 5.12
CA GLY A 97 5.27 0.14 3.75
C GLY A 97 3.89 -0.28 3.23
N LEU A 98 3.79 -1.51 2.73
CA LEU A 98 2.52 -2.10 2.28
C LEU A 98 1.74 -2.80 3.41
N GLY A 99 2.10 -2.57 4.68
CA GLY A 99 1.37 -3.04 5.86
C GLY A 99 1.40 -4.55 6.10
N ARG A 100 2.32 -5.29 5.47
CA ARG A 100 2.34 -6.76 5.53
C ARG A 100 2.58 -7.29 6.94
N ASP A 101 3.65 -6.85 7.60
CA ASP A 101 3.99 -7.33 8.94
C ASP A 101 3.01 -6.73 9.97
N ALA A 102 2.61 -5.47 9.80
CA ALA A 102 1.57 -4.84 10.60
C ALA A 102 0.23 -5.59 10.57
N PHE A 103 -0.19 -6.08 9.41
CA PHE A 103 -1.39 -6.90 9.28
C PHE A 103 -1.25 -8.22 10.05
N VAL A 104 -0.08 -8.87 9.96
CA VAL A 104 0.20 -10.07 10.76
C VAL A 104 0.11 -9.76 12.26
N LEU A 105 0.69 -8.65 12.73
CA LEU A 105 0.61 -8.25 14.13
C LEU A 105 -0.83 -7.94 14.57
N ALA A 106 -1.62 -7.28 13.72
CA ALA A 106 -3.03 -7.00 13.97
C ALA A 106 -3.86 -8.29 14.09
N THR A 107 -3.63 -9.27 13.18
CA THR A 107 -4.31 -10.58 13.25
C THR A 107 -3.90 -11.42 14.46
N LEU A 108 -2.71 -11.18 15.02
CA LEU A 108 -2.26 -11.75 16.29
C LEU A 108 -2.86 -11.03 17.54
N GLY A 109 -3.71 -10.02 17.34
CA GLY A 109 -4.40 -9.30 18.41
C GLY A 109 -3.65 -8.07 18.95
N CYS A 110 -2.62 -7.59 18.25
CA CYS A 110 -1.98 -6.32 18.60
C CYS A 110 -2.79 -5.13 18.10
N LYS A 111 -2.76 -4.02 18.85
CA LYS A 111 -3.20 -2.71 18.34
C LYS A 111 -2.00 -2.06 17.66
N VAL A 112 -2.05 -1.90 16.34
CA VAL A 112 -0.91 -1.41 15.55
C VAL A 112 -1.16 0.03 15.09
N THR A 113 -0.17 0.90 15.30
CA THR A 113 -0.11 2.25 14.71
C THR A 113 0.93 2.25 13.60
N LEU A 114 0.54 2.71 12.41
CA LEU A 114 1.36 2.68 11.21
C LEU A 114 1.88 4.07 10.88
N ILE A 115 3.18 4.18 10.64
CA ILE A 115 3.81 5.40 10.13
C ILE A 115 4.44 5.07 8.77
N GLU A 116 3.99 5.79 7.75
CA GLU A 116 4.56 5.75 6.40
C GLU A 116 4.87 7.17 5.95
N ARG A 117 6.11 7.39 5.53
CA ARG A 117 6.60 8.71 5.10
C ARG A 117 6.31 8.99 3.63
N HIS A 118 6.23 7.96 2.80
CA HIS A 118 6.08 8.10 1.36
C HIS A 118 4.60 8.27 1.01
N PRO A 119 4.18 9.42 0.46
CA PRO A 119 2.76 9.77 0.35
C PRO A 119 1.97 8.85 -0.58
N LEU A 120 2.62 8.28 -1.60
CA LEU A 120 1.99 7.27 -2.47
C LEU A 120 1.81 5.92 -1.78
N ILE A 121 2.78 5.49 -0.98
CA ILE A 121 2.69 4.20 -0.28
C ILE A 121 1.65 4.32 0.83
N HIS A 122 1.65 5.45 1.54
CA HIS A 122 0.59 5.80 2.49
C HIS A 122 -0.79 5.80 1.84
N LEU A 123 -0.95 6.32 0.62
CA LEU A 123 -2.22 6.27 -0.11
C LEU A 123 -2.63 4.83 -0.42
N LEU A 124 -1.72 4.00 -0.97
CA LEU A 124 -2.02 2.60 -1.27
C LEU A 124 -2.44 1.85 0.01
N LEU A 125 -1.67 2.03 1.09
CA LEU A 125 -1.95 1.41 2.38
C LEU A 125 -3.29 1.88 2.96
N SER A 126 -3.56 3.19 2.98
CA SER A 126 -4.81 3.75 3.48
C SER A 126 -6.04 3.39 2.64
N ASN A 127 -5.86 2.97 1.38
CA ASN A 127 -6.96 2.51 0.53
C ASN A 127 -7.28 1.03 0.76
N GLY A 128 -6.30 0.24 1.22
CA GLY A 128 -6.46 -1.20 1.44
C GLY A 128 -6.85 -1.61 2.87
N ILE A 129 -6.83 -0.67 3.84
CA ILE A 129 -7.33 -0.84 5.22
C ILE A 129 -8.78 -0.36 5.29
#